data_AF-A0A329RV34-F1
#
_entry.id   AF-A0A329RV34-F1
#
_cell.length_a   1.000
_cell.length_b   1.000
_cell.length_c   1.000
_cell.angle_alpha   90.00
_cell.angle_beta   90.00
_cell.angle_gamma   90.00
#
_symmetry.space_group_name_H-M   'P 1'
#
loop_
_entity.id
_entity.type
_entity.pdbx_description
1 polymer ?
#
loop_
_entity_poly.entity_id
_entity_poly.type
_entity_poly.pdbx_seq_one_letter_code
_entity_poly.pdbx_strand_id
1 'polypeptide(L)'
;MAELETKILILCNPSNPAGTLHSPEHLGRIAAVLRKPQFCHVVVISDEIYEQIVYQDEGVPERVCKNFAMITSLMQGQTTSCANSVGQFMAIEAMKLELASIDKGEVRIAKDLHGLDLKRQYVVKRLRAIRFAYPTSSFFVFMDVALYFNGKKAYTADKSDVLTT
;
A
#
# COMPACT_ATOMS: atom_id res chain seq x y z
N MET A 1 29.51 21.19 2.78
CA MET A 1 28.64 20.08 3.21
C MET A 1 27.74 19.76 2.04
N ALA A 2 27.63 18.51 1.59
CA ALA A 2 26.70 18.16 0.51
C ALA A 2 25.28 18.54 0.97
N GLU A 3 24.58 19.36 0.19
CA GLU A 3 23.19 19.68 0.46
C GLU A 3 22.37 18.39 0.40
N LEU A 4 21.69 18.06 1.50
CA LEU A 4 20.79 16.91 1.53
C LEU A 4 19.54 17.27 0.71
N GLU A 5 19.44 16.69 -0.47
CA GLU A 5 18.40 17.00 -1.46
C GLU A 5 17.03 16.43 -1.08
N THR A 6 17.00 15.25 -0.43
CA THR A 6 15.73 14.56 -0.12
C THR A 6 14.93 15.32 0.93
N LYS A 7 13.72 15.78 0.57
CA LYS A 7 12.82 16.49 1.50
C LYS A 7 11.64 15.65 1.97
N ILE A 8 11.16 14.74 1.13
CA ILE A 8 9.91 14.00 1.36
C ILE A 8 10.13 12.52 1.02
N LEU A 9 9.60 11.64 1.86
CA LEU A 9 9.35 10.23 1.57
C LEU A 9 7.85 9.99 1.48
N ILE A 10 7.38 9.43 0.36
CA ILE A 10 6.00 8.94 0.24
C ILE A 10 6.02 7.43 0.44
N LEU A 11 5.25 6.94 1.41
CA LEU A 11 5.12 5.52 1.71
C LEU A 11 3.67 5.12 1.54
N CYS A 12 3.37 4.32 0.52
CA CYS A 12 2.04 3.75 0.30
C CYS A 12 2.02 2.31 0.83
N ASN A 13 1.38 2.10 1.97
CA ASN A 13 1.34 0.81 2.64
C ASN A 13 -0.01 0.61 3.36
N PRO A 14 -0.88 -0.28 2.87
CA PRO A 14 -0.68 -1.20 1.75
C PRO A 14 -0.50 -0.55 0.36
N SER A 15 0.29 -1.19 -0.50
CA SER A 15 0.74 -0.57 -1.75
C SER A 15 -0.31 -0.55 -2.86
N ASN A 16 -0.41 0.58 -3.55
CA ASN A 16 -0.85 0.73 -4.93
C ASN A 16 0.36 1.19 -5.77
N PRO A 17 0.71 0.52 -6.89
CA PRO A 17 -0.05 -0.52 -7.58
C PRO A 17 0.32 -1.96 -7.18
N ALA A 18 1.33 -2.17 -6.33
CA ALA A 18 1.88 -3.51 -6.12
C ALA A 18 0.91 -4.50 -5.46
N GLY A 19 -0.07 -4.01 -4.67
CA GLY A 19 -0.97 -4.88 -3.90
C GLY A 19 -0.28 -5.61 -2.76
N THR A 20 0.88 -5.12 -2.32
CA THR A 20 1.71 -5.75 -1.29
C THR A 20 1.69 -4.98 0.02
N LEU A 21 1.96 -5.69 1.11
CA LEU A 21 2.04 -5.16 2.47
C LEU A 21 3.49 -5.23 2.94
N HIS A 22 4.03 -4.12 3.42
CA HIS A 22 5.31 -4.11 4.12
C HIS A 22 5.18 -4.79 5.48
N SER A 23 6.16 -5.65 5.82
CA SER A 23 6.22 -6.23 7.15
C SER A 23 6.53 -5.16 8.20
N PRO A 24 6.07 -5.34 9.46
CA PRO A 24 6.44 -4.47 10.57
C PRO A 24 7.95 -4.26 10.72
N GLU A 25 8.73 -5.32 10.48
CA GLU A 25 10.20 -5.27 10.51
C GLU A 25 10.76 -4.37 9.41
N HIS A 26 10.23 -4.46 8.19
CA HIS A 26 10.64 -3.61 7.08
C HIS A 26 10.35 -2.13 7.39
N LEU A 27 9.15 -1.82 7.85
CA LEU A 27 8.78 -0.47 8.28
C LEU A 27 9.69 0.03 9.42
N GLY A 28 10.02 -0.84 10.39
CA GLY A 28 10.96 -0.52 11.46
C GLY A 28 12.36 -0.13 10.95
N ARG A 29 12.85 -0.79 9.90
CA ARG A 29 14.13 -0.45 9.25
C ARG A 29 14.07 0.90 8.54
N ILE A 30 12.98 1.22 7.85
CA ILE A 30 12.78 2.54 7.23
C ILE A 30 12.78 3.63 8.32
N ALA A 31 12.00 3.43 9.39
CA ALA A 31 11.94 4.35 10.51
C ALA A 31 13.31 4.54 11.20
N ALA A 32 14.12 3.48 11.30
CA ALA A 32 15.47 3.57 11.85
C ALA A 32 16.40 4.44 11.00
N VAL A 33 16.25 4.45 9.67
CA VAL A 33 17.00 5.36 8.79
C VAL A 33 16.55 6.80 9.00
N LEU A 34 15.24 7.05 9.02
CA LEU A 34 14.68 8.41 9.18
C LEU A 34 14.99 9.04 10.54
N ARG A 35 15.22 8.23 11.58
CA ARG A 35 15.65 8.70 12.90
C ARG A 35 17.10 9.17 12.96
N LYS A 36 17.93 8.90 11.95
CA LYS A 36 19.33 9.36 11.95
C LYS A 36 19.36 10.90 11.86
N PRO A 37 20.31 11.59 12.53
CA PRO A 37 20.37 13.06 12.54
C PRO A 37 20.39 13.69 11.14
N GLN A 38 21.02 13.03 10.17
CA GLN A 38 21.04 13.53 8.79
C GLN A 38 19.68 13.44 8.07
N PHE A 39 18.71 12.66 8.54
CA PHE A 39 17.41 12.44 7.87
C PHE A 39 16.21 12.94 8.68
N CYS A 40 16.41 13.52 9.86
CA CYS A 40 15.32 14.02 10.70
C CYS A 40 14.54 15.20 10.08
N HIS A 41 15.09 15.81 9.02
CA HIS A 41 14.45 16.87 8.24
C HIS A 41 13.50 16.34 7.15
N VAL A 42 13.50 15.02 6.89
CA VAL A 42 12.66 14.41 5.84
C VAL A 42 11.23 14.26 6.36
N VAL A 43 10.28 14.85 5.64
CA VAL A 43 8.85 14.68 5.90
C VAL A 43 8.38 13.34 5.33
N VAL A 44 7.57 12.61 6.07
CA VAL A 44 6.95 11.37 5.57
C VAL A 44 5.48 11.59 5.31
N ILE A 45 5.04 11.24 4.10
CA ILE A 45 3.63 11.11 3.74
C ILE A 45 3.32 9.61 3.74
N SER A 46 2.56 9.15 4.74
CA SER A 46 2.09 7.77 4.81
C SER A 46 0.69 7.68 4.21
N ASP A 47 0.56 6.99 3.08
CA ASP A 47 -0.70 6.65 2.45
C ASP A 47 -1.12 5.25 2.89
N GLU A 48 -2.10 5.20 3.80
CA GLU A 48 -2.56 4.00 4.50
C GLU A 48 -4.03 3.69 4.17
N ILE A 49 -4.55 4.22 3.06
CA ILE A 49 -5.97 4.14 2.70
C ILE A 49 -6.52 2.70 2.60
N TYR A 50 -5.65 1.71 2.40
CA TYR A 50 -6.01 0.30 2.31
C TYR A 50 -5.71 -0.50 3.57
N GLU A 51 -5.45 0.13 4.72
CA GLU A 51 -5.04 -0.54 5.97
C GLU A 51 -5.94 -1.72 6.38
N GLN A 52 -7.24 -1.66 6.05
CA GLN A 52 -8.22 -2.71 6.37
C GLN A 52 -8.26 -3.84 5.33
N ILE A 53 -7.60 -3.69 4.18
CA ILE A 53 -7.61 -4.66 3.08
C ILE A 53 -6.31 -5.46 3.10
N VAL A 54 -6.21 -6.38 4.06
CA VAL A 54 -5.09 -7.32 4.19
C VAL A 54 -5.60 -8.74 4.11
N TYR A 55 -4.99 -9.55 3.26
CA TYR A 55 -5.38 -10.94 3.07
C TYR A 55 -4.53 -11.86 3.92
N GLN A 56 -5.15 -12.89 4.50
CA GLN A 56 -4.46 -13.94 5.21
C GLN A 56 -4.58 -15.24 4.43
N ASP A 57 -3.44 -15.81 4.02
CA ASP A 57 -3.41 -17.12 3.38
C ASP A 57 -3.29 -18.22 4.43
N GLU A 58 -3.87 -19.39 4.15
CA GLU A 58 -3.75 -20.57 4.99
C GLU A 58 -2.28 -21.00 5.13
N GLY A 59 -1.85 -21.30 6.36
CA GLY A 59 -0.49 -21.79 6.65
C GLY A 59 0.62 -20.73 6.60
N VAL A 60 0.30 -19.46 6.30
CA VAL A 60 1.26 -18.34 6.36
C VAL A 60 1.16 -17.67 7.73
N PRO A 61 2.26 -17.16 8.32
CA PRO A 61 2.20 -16.33 9.51
C PRO A 61 1.22 -15.15 9.35
N GLU A 62 0.64 -14.71 10.46
CA GLU A 62 -0.32 -13.61 10.47
C GLU A 62 0.30 -12.33 9.87
N ARG A 63 -0.40 -11.73 8.91
CA ARG A 63 -0.03 -10.46 8.32
C ARG A 63 -0.66 -9.33 9.12
N VAL A 64 0.20 -8.50 9.72
CA VAL A 64 -0.22 -7.35 10.51
C VAL A 64 0.11 -6.07 9.74
N CYS A 65 -0.91 -5.29 9.39
CA CYS A 65 -0.71 -3.91 8.94
C CYS A 65 -0.35 -3.04 10.15
N LYS A 66 0.79 -2.36 10.07
CA LYS A 66 1.15 -1.34 11.05
C LYS A 66 1.23 0.02 10.38
N ASN A 67 0.49 0.97 10.92
CA ASN A 67 0.47 2.34 10.48
C ASN A 67 1.84 2.96 10.76
N PHE A 68 2.48 3.49 9.73
CA PHE A 68 3.83 4.02 9.80
C PHE A 68 3.90 5.25 10.71
N ALA A 69 2.83 6.07 10.72
CA ALA A 69 2.70 7.21 11.62
C ALA A 69 2.84 6.82 13.11
N MET A 70 2.32 5.64 13.49
CA MET A 70 2.46 5.12 14.85
C MET A 70 3.90 4.70 15.17
N ILE A 71 4.68 4.30 14.17
CA ILE A 71 6.07 3.83 14.32
C ILE A 71 7.05 5.02 14.46
N THR A 72 6.75 6.15 13.81
CA THR A 72 7.64 7.32 13.76
C THR A 72 7.37 8.34 14.85
N SER A 73 6.22 8.27 15.54
CA SER A 73 5.77 9.27 16.52
C SER A 73 5.62 10.69 15.93
N LEU A 74 5.69 10.83 14.61
CA LEU A 74 5.61 12.08 13.87
C LEU A 74 4.21 12.19 13.28
N MET A 75 3.31 12.85 14.00
CA MET A 75 2.01 13.25 13.43
C MET A 75 2.16 14.58 12.69
N GLN A 76 2.30 14.53 11.38
CA GLN A 76 2.18 15.70 10.51
C GLN A 76 0.77 15.70 9.90
N GLY A 77 0.01 16.78 10.13
CA GLY A 77 -1.43 16.87 9.92
C GLY A 77 -1.92 16.47 8.52
N GLN A 78 -3.07 15.81 8.48
CA GLN A 78 -3.86 15.61 7.27
C GLN A 78 -4.60 16.90 6.95
N THR A 79 -4.25 17.57 5.85
CA THR A 79 -5.00 18.73 5.36
C THR A 79 -6.08 18.25 4.39
N THR A 80 -7.32 18.09 4.86
CA THR A 80 -8.46 17.87 3.97
C THR A 80 -9.02 19.21 3.54
N SER A 81 -8.81 19.63 2.29
CA SER A 81 -9.47 20.84 1.77
C SER A 81 -10.92 20.54 1.38
N CYS A 82 -11.87 21.26 1.98
CA CYS A 82 -13.27 21.33 1.54
C CYS A 82 -14.04 19.99 1.49
N ALA A 83 -13.89 19.14 2.50
CA ALA A 83 -14.77 17.98 2.65
C ALA A 83 -16.24 18.44 2.79
N ASN A 84 -17.13 17.94 1.94
CA ASN A 84 -18.54 18.36 1.98
C ASN A 84 -19.20 17.94 3.30
N SER A 85 -20.19 18.72 3.77
CA SER A 85 -20.83 18.52 5.09
C SER A 85 -21.49 17.14 5.24
N VAL A 86 -22.10 16.62 4.17
CA VAL A 86 -22.69 15.28 4.17
C VAL A 86 -21.61 14.22 4.37
N GLY A 87 -20.49 14.31 3.67
CA GLY A 87 -19.35 13.39 3.80
C GLY A 87 -18.75 13.38 5.20
N GLN A 88 -18.63 14.55 5.84
CA GLN A 88 -18.17 14.64 7.24
C GLN A 88 -19.13 13.94 8.20
N PHE A 89 -20.44 14.15 8.04
CA PHE A 89 -21.45 13.49 8.87
C PHE A 89 -21.44 11.97 8.69
N MET A 90 -21.35 11.50 7.44
CA MET A 90 -21.27 10.07 7.13
C MET A 90 -19.98 9.43 7.66
N ALA A 91 -18.85 10.14 7.62
CA ALA A 91 -17.60 9.65 8.18
C ALA A 91 -17.69 9.44 9.69
N ILE A 92 -18.30 10.38 10.43
CA ILE A 92 -18.55 10.23 11.87
C ILE A 92 -19.40 8.98 12.15
N GLU A 93 -20.47 8.78 11.38
CA GLU A 93 -21.34 7.62 11.57
C GLU A 93 -20.65 6.31 11.21
N ALA A 94 -19.87 6.29 10.13
CA ALA A 94 -19.04 5.14 9.77
C ALA A 94 -18.06 4.77 10.88
N MET A 95 -17.41 5.76 11.50
CA MET A 95 -16.48 5.53 12.62
C MET A 95 -17.19 4.98 13.86
N LYS A 96 -18.37 5.50 14.22
CA LYS A 96 -19.17 4.93 15.33
C LYS A 96 -19.53 3.48 15.10
N LEU A 97 -19.93 3.16 13.87
CA LEU A 97 -20.28 1.80 13.49
C LEU A 97 -19.06 0.87 13.49
N GLU A 98 -17.88 1.37 13.10
CA GLU A 98 -16.61 0.63 13.22
C GLU A 98 -16.29 0.34 14.70
N LEU A 99 -16.33 1.35 15.56
CA LEU A 99 -16.08 1.20 17.01
C LEU A 99 -17.05 0.20 17.64
N ALA A 100 -18.33 0.26 17.30
CA ALA A 100 -19.33 -0.68 17.81
C ALA A 100 -19.11 -2.13 17.34
N SER A 101 -18.51 -2.33 16.16
CA SER A 101 -18.06 -3.66 15.71
C SER A 101 -16.83 -4.12 16.49
N ILE A 102 -15.85 -3.23 16.70
CA ILE A 102 -14.64 -3.52 17.50
C ILE A 102 -15.01 -3.94 18.93
N ASP A 103 -15.94 -3.25 19.59
CA ASP A 103 -16.40 -3.57 20.95
C ASP A 103 -17.02 -4.99 21.05
N LYS A 104 -17.52 -5.53 19.93
CA LYS A 104 -18.06 -6.89 19.83
C LYS A 104 -17.02 -7.92 19.40
N GLY A 105 -15.78 -7.50 19.12
CA GLY A 105 -14.75 -8.35 18.52
C GLY A 105 -14.99 -8.69 17.05
N GLU A 106 -15.79 -7.89 16.35
CA GLU A 106 -16.12 -8.08 14.95
C GLU A 106 -15.28 -7.17 14.04
N VAL A 107 -14.94 -7.65 12.84
CA VAL A 107 -14.32 -6.84 11.79
C VAL A 107 -15.41 -6.41 10.81
N ARG A 108 -15.74 -5.11 10.79
CA ARG A 108 -16.87 -4.58 10.02
C ARG A 108 -16.79 -4.90 8.53
N ILE A 109 -15.59 -4.76 7.94
CA ILE A 109 -15.33 -5.01 6.51
C ILE A 109 -15.23 -6.51 6.18
N ALA A 110 -15.35 -7.43 7.14
CA ALA A 110 -15.04 -8.85 6.94
C ALA A 110 -15.72 -9.47 5.71
N LYS A 111 -16.99 -9.15 5.46
CA LYS A 111 -17.74 -9.65 4.30
C LYS A 111 -17.14 -9.15 2.98
N ASP A 112 -16.80 -7.87 2.91
CA ASP A 112 -16.21 -7.26 1.71
C ASP A 112 -14.80 -7.77 1.50
N LEU A 113 -14.01 -7.89 2.57
CA LEU A 113 -12.66 -8.45 2.55
C LEU A 113 -12.68 -9.90 2.05
N HIS A 114 -13.61 -10.73 2.52
CA HIS A 114 -13.80 -12.09 2.01
C HIS A 114 -14.11 -12.10 0.51
N GLY A 115 -15.02 -11.22 0.05
CA GLY A 115 -15.35 -11.10 -1.37
C GLY A 115 -14.17 -10.64 -2.23
N LEU A 116 -13.33 -9.74 -1.72
CA LEU A 116 -12.10 -9.31 -2.38
C LEU A 116 -11.06 -10.43 -2.42
N ASP A 117 -10.92 -11.20 -1.34
CA ASP A 117 -9.97 -12.31 -1.28
C ASP A 117 -10.33 -13.42 -2.28
N LEU A 118 -11.61 -13.77 -2.41
CA LEU A 118 -12.06 -14.73 -3.43
C LEU A 118 -11.69 -14.28 -4.85
N LYS A 119 -11.83 -12.98 -5.15
CA LYS A 119 -11.43 -12.42 -6.45
C LYS A 119 -9.91 -12.47 -6.63
N ARG A 120 -9.14 -12.09 -5.61
CA ARG A 120 -7.67 -12.15 -5.60
C ARG A 120 -7.19 -13.56 -5.88
N GLN A 121 -7.69 -14.56 -5.13
CA GLN A 121 -7.34 -15.97 -5.32
C GLN A 121 -7.67 -16.46 -6.75
N TYR A 122 -8.85 -16.08 -7.27
CA TYR A 122 -9.28 -16.43 -8.62
C TYR A 122 -8.34 -15.87 -9.71
N VAL A 123 -7.90 -14.61 -9.56
CA VAL A 123 -6.97 -13.93 -10.48
C VAL A 123 -5.57 -14.53 -10.37
N VAL A 124 -5.02 -14.64 -9.16
CA VAL A 124 -3.70 -15.23 -8.88
C VAL A 124 -3.59 -16.64 -9.46
N LYS A 125 -4.64 -17.47 -9.32
CA LYS A 125 -4.68 -18.82 -9.89
C LYS A 125 -4.54 -18.85 -11.42
N ARG A 126 -4.93 -17.78 -12.13
CA ARG A 126 -4.88 -17.68 -13.60
C ARG A 126 -3.58 -17.09 -14.12
N LEU A 127 -2.90 -16.28 -13.32
CA LEU A 127 -1.66 -15.61 -13.72
C LEU A 127 -0.41 -16.50 -13.66
N ARG A 128 -0.54 -17.84 -13.59
CA ARG A 128 0.58 -18.79 -13.40
C ARG A 128 1.71 -18.68 -14.44
N ALA A 129 1.43 -18.17 -15.63
CA ALA A 129 2.42 -18.04 -16.71
C ALA A 129 3.12 -16.68 -16.77
N ILE A 130 2.76 -15.73 -15.90
CA ILE A 130 3.28 -14.36 -15.87
C ILE A 130 3.85 -14.10 -14.48
N ARG A 131 4.99 -13.40 -14.39
CA ARG A 131 5.55 -12.98 -13.10
C ARG A 131 4.70 -11.84 -12.54
N PHE A 132 4.41 -11.83 -11.25
CA PHE A 132 3.69 -10.73 -10.60
C PHE A 132 4.11 -10.58 -9.13
N ALA A 133 3.90 -9.40 -8.56
CA ALA A 133 4.01 -9.19 -7.13
C ALA A 133 2.83 -9.87 -6.44
N TYR A 134 3.10 -10.86 -5.58
CA TYR A 134 2.03 -11.62 -4.92
C TYR A 134 1.18 -10.69 -4.05
N PRO A 135 -0.12 -10.53 -4.35
CA PRO A 135 -0.96 -9.55 -3.67
C PRO A 135 -1.28 -10.04 -2.26
N THR A 136 -0.76 -9.35 -1.25
CA THR A 136 -1.03 -9.62 0.17
C THR A 136 -2.05 -8.66 0.77
N SER A 137 -2.44 -7.62 0.03
CA SER A 137 -3.29 -6.53 0.49
C SER A 137 -3.84 -5.70 -0.68
N SER A 138 -4.60 -4.64 -0.39
CA SER A 138 -5.24 -3.77 -1.40
C SER A 138 -6.11 -4.60 -2.36
N PHE A 139 -6.34 -4.15 -3.59
CA PHE A 139 -7.12 -4.89 -4.60
C PHE A 139 -6.46 -4.88 -5.98
N PHE A 140 -5.13 -4.81 -6.00
CA PHE A 140 -4.32 -4.77 -7.22
C PHE A 140 -3.45 -6.02 -7.34
N VAL A 141 -3.15 -6.41 -8.58
CA VAL A 141 -2.11 -7.39 -8.88
C VAL A 141 -1.15 -6.76 -9.89
N PHE A 142 0.07 -6.47 -9.47
CA PHE A 142 1.05 -5.85 -10.34
C PHE A 142 1.81 -6.91 -11.12
N MET A 143 1.49 -7.00 -12.40
CA MET A 143 2.06 -7.97 -13.33
C MET A 143 3.32 -7.42 -13.96
N ASP A 144 4.31 -8.29 -14.07
CA ASP A 144 5.50 -8.06 -14.86
C ASP A 144 5.36 -8.74 -16.23
N VAL A 145 5.18 -7.89 -17.23
CA VAL A 145 5.06 -8.27 -18.64
C VAL A 145 6.33 -7.94 -19.43
N ALA A 146 7.42 -7.55 -18.77
CA ALA A 146 8.61 -7.06 -19.44
C ALA A 146 9.21 -8.14 -20.38
N LEU A 147 9.19 -9.42 -19.96
CA LEU A 147 9.60 -10.57 -20.78
C LEU A 147 8.83 -10.68 -22.11
N TYR A 148 7.57 -10.23 -22.18
CA TYR A 148 6.80 -10.23 -23.41
C TYR A 148 7.37 -9.25 -24.46
N PHE A 149 8.13 -8.25 -24.02
CA PHE A 149 8.70 -7.24 -24.88
C PHE A 149 10.14 -7.53 -25.32
N ASN A 150 10.78 -8.57 -24.78
CA ASN A 150 12.16 -8.91 -25.12
C ASN A 150 12.31 -9.15 -26.64
N GLY A 151 13.25 -8.44 -27.27
CA GLY A 151 13.51 -8.50 -28.70
C GLY A 151 12.49 -7.77 -29.58
N LYS A 152 11.45 -7.14 -29.01
CA LYS A 152 10.49 -6.35 -29.78
C LYS A 152 11.01 -4.95 -30.02
N LYS A 153 10.65 -4.37 -31.16
CA LYS A 153 11.03 -3.02 -31.53
C LYS A 153 10.00 -2.01 -31.00
N ALA A 154 10.44 -1.09 -30.16
CA ALA A 154 9.67 0.05 -29.71
C ALA A 154 9.94 1.27 -30.59
N TYR A 155 8.97 2.17 -30.69
CA TYR A 155 9.04 3.37 -31.51
C TYR A 155 8.55 4.57 -30.69
N THR A 156 9.27 5.69 -30.79
CA THR A 156 8.80 7.03 -30.41
C THR A 156 8.66 7.87 -31.69
N ALA A 157 8.25 9.13 -31.57
CA ALA A 157 8.15 10.03 -32.72
C ALA A 157 9.49 10.23 -33.45
N ASP A 158 10.61 10.07 -32.74
CA ASP A 158 11.95 10.39 -33.19
C ASP A 158 12.92 9.18 -33.20
N LYS A 159 12.58 8.06 -32.55
CA LYS A 159 13.52 6.94 -32.34
C LYS A 159 12.85 5.59 -32.47
N SER A 160 13.66 4.56 -32.72
CA SER A 160 13.27 3.18 -32.55
C SER A 160 14.36 2.42 -31.82
N ASP A 161 13.99 1.52 -30.92
CA ASP A 161 14.94 0.71 -30.14
C ASP A 161 14.43 -0.72 -29.98
N VAL A 162 15.34 -1.67 -29.77
CA VAL A 162 15.01 -3.06 -29.46
C VAL A 162 14.98 -3.21 -27.95
N LEU A 163 13.80 -3.52 -27.42
CA LEU A 163 13.62 -3.70 -25.98
C LEU A 163 14.35 -4.95 -25.51
N THR A 164 15.22 -4.78 -24.51
CA THR A 164 15.92 -5.86 -23.82
C THR A 164 15.44 -5.92 -22.38
N THR A 165 15.25 -7.13 -21.86
CA THR A 165 14.69 -7.38 -20.52
C THR A 165 15.60 -8.22 -19.66
#